data_AF-A0A0C2JSS6-F1
#
_entry.id   AF-A0A0C2JSS6-F1
#
_cell.length_a   1.000
_cell.length_b   1.000
_cell.length_c   1.000
_cell.angle_alpha   90.00
_cell.angle_beta   90.00
_cell.angle_gamma   90.00
#
_symmetry.space_group_name_H-M   'P 1'
#
loop_
_entity.id
_entity.type
_entity.pdbx_description
1 polymer ?
#
loop_
_entity_poly.entity_id
_entity_poly.type
_entity_poly.pdbx_seq_one_letter_code
_entity_poly.pdbx_strand_id
1 'polypeptide(L)' 'MIYSTDCHGRPDEAHADALYDTLSDALKERGQTPAQRARAQDNADAAFSVLDVWLRSGGAWPTPWRRCAGGE' A
#
# COMPACT_ATOMS: atom_id res chain seq x y z
N MET A 1 5.00 2.62 -33.35
CA MET A 1 4.33 2.08 -32.15
C MET A 1 5.36 2.04 -31.04
N ILE A 2 5.36 3.04 -30.17
CA ILE A 2 6.29 3.14 -29.05
C ILE A 2 5.54 2.51 -27.88
N TYR A 3 5.93 1.30 -27.48
CA TYR A 3 5.36 0.67 -26.30
C TYR A 3 5.71 1.56 -25.11
N SER A 4 4.70 2.14 -24.47
CA SER A 4 4.81 2.77 -23.16
C SER A 4 5.66 1.86 -22.30
N THR A 5 6.75 2.41 -21.76
CA THR A 5 7.67 1.71 -20.89
C THR A 5 6.86 1.06 -19.79
N ASP A 6 6.77 -0.26 -19.89
CA ASP A 6 6.15 -1.15 -18.94
C ASP A 6 6.60 -0.74 -17.55
N CYS A 7 5.64 -0.45 -16.65
CA CYS A 7 5.88 -0.11 -15.26
C CYS A 7 6.35 -1.36 -14.49
N HIS A 8 7.29 -2.10 -15.05
CA HIS A 8 7.75 -3.39 -14.57
C HIS A 8 8.34 -3.16 -13.19
N GLY A 9 7.51 -3.44 -12.19
CA GLY A 9 7.80 -3.16 -10.80
C GLY A 9 9.07 -3.88 -10.42
N ARG A 10 10.08 -3.12 -9.96
CA ARG A 10 11.22 -3.70 -9.23
C ARG A 10 10.65 -4.58 -8.11
N PRO A 11 11.37 -5.62 -7.68
CA PRO A 11 10.92 -6.51 -6.60
C PRO A 11 10.53 -5.75 -5.31
N ASP A 12 11.16 -4.59 -5.09
CA ASP A 12 10.85 -3.65 -4.02
C ASP A 12 9.44 -3.01 -4.14
N GLU A 13 9.00 -2.74 -5.37
CA GLU A 13 7.69 -2.18 -5.70
C GLU A 13 6.58 -3.21 -5.52
N ALA A 14 6.83 -4.48 -5.90
CA ALA A 14 5.91 -5.59 -5.65
C ALA A 14 5.72 -5.84 -4.14
N HIS A 15 6.78 -5.66 -3.35
CA HIS A 15 6.71 -5.73 -1.90
C HIS A 15 5.88 -4.56 -1.32
N ALA A 16 6.11 -3.33 -1.80
CA ALA A 16 5.33 -2.16 -1.38
C ALA A 16 3.84 -2.28 -1.77
N ASP A 17 3.55 -2.84 -2.94
CA ASP A 17 2.17 -3.06 -3.41
C ASP A 17 1.45 -4.10 -2.54
N ALA A 18 2.12 -5.19 -2.17
CA ALA A 18 1.58 -6.20 -1.24
C ALA A 18 1.30 -5.63 0.16
N LEU A 19 2.18 -4.75 0.67
CA LEU A 19 1.95 -4.03 1.94
C LEU A 19 0.74 -3.11 1.84
N TYR A 20 0.59 -2.42 0.71
CA TYR A 20 -0.54 -1.54 0.45
C TYR A 20 -1.86 -2.30 0.29
N ASP A 21 -1.86 -3.47 -0.37
CA ASP A 21 -3.03 -4.33 -0.51
C ASP A 21 -3.48 -4.84 0.87
N THR A 22 -2.54 -5.31 1.69
CA THR A 22 -2.81 -5.76 3.07
C THR A 22 -3.44 -4.65 3.93
N LEU A 23 -2.90 -3.44 3.86
CA LEU A 23 -3.47 -2.27 4.54
C LEU A 23 -4.87 -1.95 4.02
N SER A 24 -5.05 -1.98 2.69
CA SER A 24 -6.32 -1.67 2.05
C SER A 24 -7.41 -2.68 2.39
N ASP A 25 -7.05 -3.96 2.52
CA ASP A 25 -7.94 -5.02 2.96
C ASP A 25 -8.36 -4.83 4.41
N ALA A 26 -7.40 -4.59 5.31
CA ALA A 26 -7.68 -4.30 6.72
C ALA A 26 -8.59 -3.07 6.91
N LEU A 27 -8.44 -2.04 6.06
CA LEU A 27 -9.32 -0.86 6.05
C LEU A 27 -10.72 -1.14 5.48
N LYS A 28 -10.84 -2.09 4.53
CA LYS A 28 -12.14 -2.51 3.96
C LYS A 28 -12.96 -3.32 4.94
N GLU A 29 -12.33 -4.03 5.88
CA GLU A 29 -12.99 -4.78 6.95
C GLU A 29 -13.71 -3.83 7.94
N ARG A 30 -14.83 -3.26 7.50
CA ARG A 30 -15.66 -2.39 8.34
C ARG A 30 -16.49 -3.25 9.28
N GLY A 31 -15.94 -3.51 10.46
CA GLY A 31 -16.63 -4.22 11.54
C GLY A 31 -18.05 -3.69 11.78
N GLN A 32 -19.02 -4.60 11.92
CA GLN A 32 -20.42 -4.22 12.13
C GLN A 32 -20.68 -3.78 13.59
N THR A 33 -19.87 -4.26 14.53
CA THR A 33 -19.93 -3.89 15.96
C THR A 33 -18.78 -2.97 16.35
N PRO A 34 -18.91 -2.17 17.43
CA PRO A 34 -17.83 -1.30 17.90
C PRO A 34 -16.55 -2.08 18.23
N ALA A 35 -16.66 -3.29 18.80
CA ALA A 35 -15.51 -4.15 19.07
C ALA A 35 -14.80 -4.61 17.79
N GLN A 36 -15.57 -4.97 16.75
CA GLN A 36 -14.99 -5.36 15.45
C GLN A 36 -14.35 -4.16 14.74
N ARG A 37 -14.93 -2.95 14.87
CA ARG A 37 -14.31 -1.72 14.33
C ARG A 37 -13.00 -1.40 15.02
N ALA A 38 -12.94 -1.52 16.34
CA ALA A 38 -11.70 -1.32 17.09
C ALA A 38 -10.63 -2.31 16.64
N ARG A 39 -11.00 -3.59 16.43
CA ARG A 39 -10.08 -4.62 15.94
C ARG A 39 -9.61 -4.39 14.50
N ALA A 40 -10.52 -3.99 13.61
CA ALA A 40 -10.16 -3.64 12.24
C ALA A 40 -9.23 -2.43 12.18
N GLN A 41 -9.45 -1.44 13.04
CA GLN A 41 -8.59 -0.28 13.14
C GLN A 41 -7.21 -0.61 13.71
N ASP A 42 -7.13 -1.48 14.72
CA ASP A 42 -5.87 -2.01 15.24
C ASP A 42 -5.08 -2.78 14.16
N ASN A 43 -5.77 -3.61 13.37
CA ASN A 43 -5.15 -4.34 12.26
C ASN A 43 -4.64 -3.39 11.16
N ALA A 44 -5.42 -2.36 10.82
CA ALA A 44 -5.03 -1.34 9.85
C ALA A 44 -3.83 -0.51 10.35
N ASP A 45 -3.79 -0.17 11.63
CA ASP A 45 -2.67 0.57 12.24
C ASP A 45 -1.38 -0.27 12.21
N ALA A 46 -1.47 -1.56 12.55
CA ALA A 46 -0.34 -2.48 12.46
C ALA A 46 0.19 -2.61 11.02
N ALA A 47 -0.70 -2.77 10.03
CA ALA A 47 -0.32 -2.82 8.63
C ALA A 47 0.31 -1.50 8.14
N PHE A 48 -0.22 -0.36 8.60
CA PHE A 48 0.35 0.95 8.30
C PHE A 48 1.72 1.14 8.94
N SER A 49 1.94 0.65 10.17
CA SER A 49 3.23 0.73 10.85
C SER A 49 4.33 -0.02 10.09
N VAL A 50 4.02 -1.22 9.57
CA VAL A 50 4.96 -1.98 8.72
C VAL A 50 5.31 -1.20 7.45
N LEU A 51 4.31 -0.59 6.80
CA LEU A 51 4.51 0.24 5.63
C LEU A 51 5.31 1.53 5.94
N ASP A 52 5.06 2.19 7.08
CA ASP A 52 5.81 3.37 7.52
C ASP A 52 7.30 3.05 7.76
N VAL A 53 7.59 1.93 8.43
CA VAL A 53 8.97 1.46 8.65
C VAL A 53 9.67 1.20 7.32
N TRP A 54 8.98 0.58 6.36
CA TRP A 54 9.51 0.35 5.02
C TRP A 54 9.84 1.65 4.29
N LEU A 55 8.91 2.61 4.29
CA LEU A 55 9.09 3.93 3.66
C LEU A 55 10.21 4.73 4.33
N ARG A 56 10.30 4.69 5.67
CA ARG A 56 11.36 5.36 6.43
C ARG A 56 12.73 4.74 6.21
N SER A 57 12.78 3.45 5.92
CA SER A 57 14.03 2.75 5.58
C SER A 57 14.51 3.06 4.15
N GLY A 58 13.75 3.85 3.37
CA GLY A 58 14.06 4.19 2.00
C GLY A 58 13.53 3.19 0.97
N GLY A 59 12.58 2.34 1.37
CA GLY A 59 11.87 1.44 0.46
C GLY A 59 11.11 2.20 -0.62
N ALA A 60 10.88 1.54 -1.76
CA ALA A 60 10.12 2.09 -2.87
C ALA A 60 8.67 2.32 -2.47
N TRP A 61 8.10 3.33 -3.12
CA TRP A 61 6.72 3.72 -2.88
C TRP A 61 5.77 2.81 -3.67
N PRO A 62 4.63 2.45 -3.06
CA PRO A 62 3.64 1.65 -3.74
C PRO A 62 3.18 2.37 -5.01
N THR A 63 2.98 1.58 -6.07
CA THR A 63 2.54 2.03 -7.39
C THR A 63 1.34 2.99 -7.35
N PRO A 64 0.28 2.77 -6.56
CA PRO A 64 -0.84 3.72 -6.48
C PRO A 64 -0.48 5.09 -5.89
N TRP A 65 0.60 5.20 -5.10
CA TRP A 65 1.05 6.48 -4.52
C TRP A 65 2.12 7.15 -5.36
N ARG A 66 2.87 6.37 -6.14
CA ARG A 66 3.58 6.90 -7.29
C ARG A 66 2.56 7.27 -8.34
N ARG A 67 2.02 8.49 -8.18
CA ARG A 67 1.46 9.24 -9.31
C ARG A 67 2.51 9.10 -10.42
N CYS A 68 2.21 8.34 -11.47
CA CYS A 68 2.98 8.45 -12.70
C CYS A 68 3.00 9.95 -12.97
N ALA A 69 4.15 10.58 -12.80
CA ALA A 69 4.37 11.94 -13.24
C ALA A 69 4.42 11.90 -14.78
N GLY A 70 3.32 11.48 -15.43
CA GLY A 70 2.96 12.01 -16.73
C GLY A 70 2.39 13.38 -16.40
N GLY A 71 3.09 14.49 -16.62
CA GLY A 71 3.69 14.79 -17.91
C GLY A 71 2.53 15.14 -18.82
N GLU A 72 2.01 16.36 -18.61
CA GLU A 72 1.06 17.01 -19.50
C GLU A 72 1.60 17.11 -20.94
#